data_AF-A0A1R4I436-F1
#
_entry.id   AF-A0A1R4I436-F1
#
_cell.length_a   1.000
_cell.length_b   1.000
_cell.length_c   1.000
_cell.angle_alpha   90.00
_cell.angle_beta   90.00
_cell.angle_gamma   90.00
#
_symmetry.space_group_name_H-M   'P 1'
#
loop_
_entity.id
_entity.type
_entity.pdbx_description
1 polymer ?
#
loop_
_entity_poly.entity_id
_entity_poly.type
_entity_poly.pdbx_seq_one_letter_code
_entity_poly.pdbx_strand_id
1 'polypeptide(L)'
;MLCSGAKWRDLPERYGPWSTAYERFRKWRDDGTFEAILSRLQLRLREDGLMDLDTWMIDSTSIRATRAAAGGGKKGAQKNR
;
A
#
# COMPACT_ATOMS: atom_id res chain seq x y z
N MET A 1 1.06 -18.89 -0.03
CA MET A 1 0.48 -18.26 1.17
C MET A 1 1.51 -17.25 1.68
N LEU A 2 1.22 -15.95 1.69
CA LEU A 2 2.15 -14.92 2.19
C LEU A 2 2.19 -15.01 3.73
N CYS A 3 3.06 -15.84 4.27
CA CYS A 3 3.09 -16.19 5.70
C CYS A 3 3.46 -15.04 6.65
N SER A 4 3.80 -13.85 6.14
CA SER A 4 4.33 -12.76 6.97
C SER A 4 3.34 -11.64 7.31
N GLY A 5 2.12 -11.69 6.80
CA GLY A 5 1.11 -10.65 7.06
C GLY A 5 1.45 -9.29 6.43
N ALA A 6 2.21 -9.29 5.33
CA ALA A 6 2.54 -8.12 4.51
C ALA A 6 3.20 -6.96 5.29
N LYS A 7 4.24 -7.26 6.07
CA LYS A 7 4.99 -6.23 6.80
C LYS A 7 5.82 -5.39 5.84
N TRP A 8 5.86 -4.07 6.06
CA TRP A 8 6.77 -3.20 5.32
C TRP A 8 8.23 -3.64 5.43
N ARG A 9 8.64 -4.15 6.60
CA ARG A 9 10.01 -4.65 6.82
C ARG A 9 10.39 -5.85 5.96
N ASP A 10 9.41 -6.55 5.38
CA ASP A 10 9.64 -7.70 4.51
C ASP A 10 9.67 -7.29 3.02
N LEU A 11 9.70 -5.98 2.73
CA LEU A 11 9.78 -5.47 1.36
C LEU A 11 11.02 -6.05 0.66
N PRO A 12 10.88 -6.70 -0.51
CA PRO A 12 12.01 -7.22 -1.25
C PRO A 12 13.04 -6.13 -1.56
N GLU A 13 14.33 -6.44 -1.37
CA GLU A 13 15.44 -5.50 -1.51
C GLU A 13 15.48 -4.78 -2.87
N ARG A 14 15.00 -5.45 -3.94
CA ARG A 14 14.89 -4.86 -5.29
C ARG A 14 14.04 -3.59 -5.36
N TYR A 15 13.21 -3.32 -4.36
CA TYR A 15 12.39 -2.11 -4.25
C TYR A 15 13.02 -1.01 -3.39
N GLY A 16 14.22 -1.25 -2.86
CA GLY A 16 14.94 -0.32 -2.01
C GLY A 16 14.48 -0.33 -0.55
N PRO A 17 14.89 0.68 0.24
CA PRO A 17 14.60 0.75 1.67
C PRO A 17 13.10 0.81 1.96
N TRP A 18 12.62 -0.09 2.83
CA TRP A 18 11.20 -0.15 3.18
C TRP A 18 10.65 1.15 3.77
N SER A 19 11.47 1.91 4.50
CA SER A 19 11.05 3.18 5.12
C SER A 19 10.72 4.23 4.07
N THR A 20 11.55 4.32 3.03
CA THR A 20 11.32 5.23 1.89
C THR A 20 10.06 4.84 1.11
N ALA A 21 9.84 3.54 0.90
CA ALA A 21 8.62 3.05 0.26
C ALA A 21 7.37 3.40 1.09
N TYR A 22 7.42 3.17 2.41
CA TYR A 22 6.34 3.50 3.31
C TYR A 22 6.05 5.01 3.38
N GLU A 23 7.08 5.85 3.46
CA GLU A 23 6.93 7.30 3.48
C GLU A 23 6.25 7.82 2.20
N ARG A 24 6.64 7.29 1.04
CA ARG A 24 6.00 7.64 -0.24
C ARG A 24 4.56 7.16 -0.29
N PHE A 25 4.29 5.92 0.12
CA PHE A 25 2.93 5.40 0.21
C PHE A 25 2.05 6.28 1.10
N ARG A 26 2.54 6.62 2.31
CA ARG A 26 1.84 7.48 3.26
C ARG A 26 1.55 8.85 2.65
N LYS A 27 2.55 9.47 2.03
CA LYS A 27 2.38 10.76 1.35
C LYS A 27 1.30 10.69 0.27
N TRP A 28 1.36 9.70 -0.62
CA TRP A 28 0.41 9.54 -1.71
C TRP A 28 -1.03 9.25 -1.26
N ARG A 29 -1.17 8.52 -0.15
CA ARG A 29 -2.45 8.31 0.50
C ARG A 29 -3.00 9.62 1.10
N ASP A 30 -2.13 10.41 1.72
CA ASP A 30 -2.56 11.62 2.44
C ASP A 30 -2.79 12.82 1.50
N ASP A 31 -2.08 12.90 0.38
CA ASP A 31 -2.16 14.02 -0.57
C ASP A 31 -3.08 13.78 -1.79
N GLY A 32 -3.77 12.64 -1.84
CA GLY A 32 -4.74 12.33 -2.89
C GLY A 32 -4.10 11.82 -4.21
N THR A 33 -2.81 11.48 -4.21
CA THR A 33 -2.13 11.01 -5.42
C THR A 33 -2.77 9.73 -5.98
N PHE A 34 -3.25 8.82 -5.13
CA PHE A 34 -3.88 7.59 -5.62
C PHE A 34 -5.20 7.86 -6.35
N GLU A 35 -6.00 8.80 -5.86
CA GLU A 35 -7.24 9.25 -6.47
C GLU A 35 -6.96 9.90 -7.83
N ALA A 36 -5.91 10.71 -7.92
CA ALA A 36 -5.48 11.33 -9.17
C ALA A 36 -5.03 10.27 -10.21
N ILE A 37 -4.26 9.27 -9.79
CA ILE A 37 -3.85 8.15 -10.65
C ILE A 37 -5.07 7.39 -11.15
N LEU A 38 -6.00 7.03 -10.26
CA LEU A 38 -7.22 6.31 -10.62
C LEU A 38 -8.04 7.10 -11.64
N SER A 39 -8.24 8.39 -11.40
CA SER A 39 -8.99 9.28 -12.28
C SER A 39 -8.37 9.34 -13.68
N ARG A 40 -7.03 9.43 -13.76
CA ARG A 40 -6.34 9.46 -15.06
C ARG A 40 -6.42 8.13 -15.80
N LEU A 41 -6.33 7.01 -15.09
CA LEU A 41 -6.49 5.67 -15.69
C LEU A 41 -7.90 5.46 -16.24
N GLN A 42 -8.93 5.86 -15.48
CA GLN A 42 -10.32 5.82 -15.95
C GLN A 42 -10.51 6.68 -17.21
N LEU A 43 -9.97 7.90 -17.24
CA LEU A 43 -10.04 8.74 -18.44
C LEU A 43 -9.39 8.05 -19.65
N ARG A 44 -8.22 7.44 -19.50
CA ARG A 44 -7.56 6.72 -20.60
C ARG A 44 -8.38 5.53 -21.08
N LEU A 45 -8.89 4.70 -20.17
CA LEU A 45 -9.70 3.54 -20.55
C LEU A 45 -11.00 3.97 -21.25
N ARG A 46 -11.54 5.16 -20.93
CA ARG A 46 -12.68 5.75 -21.64
C ARG A 46 -12.29 6.19 -23.05
N GLU A 47 -11.16 6.90 -23.18
CA GLU A 47 -10.62 7.36 -24.46
C GLU A 47 -10.33 6.16 -25.40
N ASP A 48 -9.81 5.07 -24.85
CA ASP A 48 -9.49 3.85 -25.59
C ASP A 48 -10.70 2.93 -25.85
N GLY A 49 -11.90 3.28 -25.35
CA GLY A 49 -13.11 2.47 -25.49
C GLY A 49 -13.06 1.13 -24.74
N LEU A 50 -12.18 0.99 -23.75
CA LEU A 50 -11.94 -0.24 -23.00
C LEU A 50 -12.74 -0.32 -21.68
N MET A 51 -13.58 0.68 -21.40
CA MET A 51 -14.35 0.75 -20.16
C MET A 51 -15.84 0.63 -20.46
N ASP A 52 -16.43 -0.48 -20.02
CA ASP A 52 -17.88 -0.64 -19.94
C ASP A 52 -18.41 0.22 -18.78
N LEU A 53 -19.39 1.07 -19.08
CA LEU A 53 -20.00 1.99 -18.11
C LEU A 53 -21.39 1.54 -17.67
N ASP A 54 -21.94 0.53 -18.35
CA ASP A 54 -23.26 -0.03 -18.09
C ASP A 54 -23.19 -1.17 -17.07
N THR A 55 -22.05 -1.87 -17.01
CA THR A 55 -21.81 -2.95 -16.03
C THR A 55 -20.82 -2.53 -14.96
N TRP A 56 -21.26 -2.55 -13.70
CA TRP A 56 -20.39 -2.29 -12.54
C TRP A 56 -20.15 -3.58 -11.76
N MET A 57 -18.87 -3.94 -11.60
CA MET A 57 -18.44 -5.03 -10.74
C MET A 57 -17.70 -4.47 -9.53
N ILE A 58 -18.21 -4.74 -8.34
CA ILE A 58 -17.59 -4.34 -7.07
C ILE A 58 -17.14 -5.62 -6.36
N ASP A 59 -15.85 -5.77 -6.15
CA ASP A 59 -15.27 -6.80 -5.30
C ASP A 59 -14.56 -6.15 -4.11
N SER A 60 -14.47 -6.88 -3.00
CA SER A 60 -13.65 -6.49 -1.86
C SER A 60 -12.87 -7.68 -1.35
N THR A 61 -11.56 -7.51 -1.21
CA THR A 61 -10.69 -8.48 -0.55
C THR A 61 -10.06 -7.81 0.67
N SER A 62 -10.12 -8.48 1.81
CA SER A 62 -9.46 -8.03 3.03
C SER A 62 -8.41 -9.05 3.46
N ILE A 63 -7.22 -8.57 3.84
CA ILE A 63 -6.17 -9.39 4.44
C ILE A 63 -6.00 -8.90 5.87
N ARG A 64 -6.31 -9.77 6.84
CA ARG A 64 -6.09 -9.46 8.25
C ARG A 64 -4.58 -9.31 8.49
N ALA A 65 -4.15 -8.12 8.88
CA ALA A 65 -2.81 -7.91 9.40
C ALA A 65 -2.68 -8.64 10.75
N THR A 66 -1.70 -9.53 10.88
CA THR A 66 -1.38 -10.12 12.18
C THR A 66 -0.69 -9.09 13.07
N ARG A 67 -0.73 -9.25 14.41
CA ARG A 67 0.00 -8.39 15.35
C ARG A 67 1.48 -8.23 14.98
N ALA A 68 2.07 -9.25 14.37
CA ALA A 68 3.45 -9.25 13.94
C ALA A 68 3.73 -8.24 12.80
N ALA A 69 2.71 -7.78 12.07
CA ALA A 69 2.83 -6.88 10.92
C ALA A 69 3.14 -5.41 11.29
N ALA A 70 2.83 -4.99 12.51
CA ALA A 70 3.13 -3.65 13.00
C ALA A 70 4.64 -3.34 13.16
N GLY A 71 5.50 -4.34 12.98
CA GLY A 71 6.92 -4.26 13.32
C GLY A 71 7.12 -4.44 14.83
N GLY A 72 8.09 -5.27 15.22
CA GLY A 72 8.41 -5.45 16.64
C GLY A 72 8.81 -4.12 17.29
N GLY A 73 8.41 -3.92 18.56
CA GLY A 73 8.74 -2.73 19.34
C GLY A 73 10.25 -2.46 19.35
N LYS A 74 10.64 -1.18 19.36
CA LYS A 74 12.05 -0.78 19.46
C LYS A 74 12.68 -1.41 20.71
N LYS A 75 13.55 -2.42 20.55
CA LYS A 75 14.49 -2.80 21.61
C LYS A 75 15.55 -1.71 21.69
N GLY A 76 15.50 -0.88 22.72
CA GLY A 76 16.60 0.01 23.07
C GLY A 76 16.17 1.42 23.46
N ALA A 77 15.91 1.61 24.75
CA ALA A 77 16.55 2.65 25.57
C ALA A 77 16.09 2.49 27.02
N GLN A 78 16.61 1.49 27.74
CA GLN A 78 16.81 1.67 29.18
C GLN A 78 18.18 2.31 29.33
N LYS A 79 18.21 3.64 29.44
CA LYS A 79 19.37 4.35 29.96
C LYS A 79 19.10 4.53 31.45
N ASN A 80 19.63 3.62 32.26
CA ASN A 80 19.72 3.86 33.69
C ASN A 80 20.66 5.06 33.89
N ARG A 81 20.16 6.11 34.54
CA ARG A 81 20.96 7.00 35.37
C ARG A 81 20.22 7.19 36.68
#